data_AF-F2SLH9-F1
#
_entry.id   AF-F2SLH9-F1
#
_cell.length_a   1.000
_cell.length_b   1.000
_cell.length_c   1.000
_cell.angle_alpha   90.00
_cell.angle_beta   90.00
_cell.angle_gamma   90.00
#
_symmetry.space_group_name_H-M   'P 1'
#
loop_
_entity.id
_entity.type
_entity.pdbx_description
1 polymer ?
#
loop_
_entity_poly.entity_id
_entity_poly.type
_entity_poly.pdbx_seq_one_letter_code
_entity_poly.pdbx_strand_id
1 'polypeptide(L)'
;MSFIFNSSSGNVGEPLKGQLVLQSDCIRKSSPIHLSEVKIAFEGGLPPIRILADSNAIDASKSTHTHASISLADGQSGPSSSLQEIKGNANLSLFPGQMRAFTLTLIPREASDVRVASITLMVADDKFDLAYTISSTSNDAYALPRWWTESKGSITSRRIGKGRDPSSCQILPKPPKVLISVPGLRDAYYFGEKAGLNIRLDNNEDASASIVVELKLSGRSEYPAVISWLDGADVEGHSEETEELSASQTKEAATQTIRRKIAELGAGEHTILPAMVVEAPHPIQYDLEISVSYHLSSDPEAAISKAISLDLPFIQPFEANHNFLPRLHLSPWPDFFNIDESEASNMQQRWLLNSTLMPLARETLVIEDVKLRVVAVEVGKICSITTASDSSKQSGNRYIRPEEPQSTDFMVVIERLAMEDRLQTGVSFELKIKWRRDEQQDVFEAETTSPEISLPTESVITSLTVPRFSIPMSEPRVLASLGAKTSRSNDVPGLIQLNYTLENPSMHFLTFNLTMETSDQFAFSGPKSMTLRLVPLSRHTLQYSLLATRRGVWIQPQLVIVDTYFNKTLRILPTESIKSDAKGILIWVD
;
A
#
# COMPACT_ATOMS: atom_id res chain seq x y z
N MET A 1 14.57 48.19 33.26
CA MET A 1 15.14 47.72 31.97
C MET A 1 14.45 46.45 31.52
N SER A 2 14.34 46.20 30.21
CA SER A 2 13.74 44.97 29.68
C SER A 2 14.23 44.67 28.27
N PHE A 3 14.16 43.40 27.88
CA PHE A 3 14.31 42.97 26.49
C PHE A 3 13.06 42.20 26.08
N ILE A 4 12.44 42.58 24.96
CA ILE A 4 11.21 41.95 24.47
C ILE A 4 11.33 41.58 23.00
N PHE A 5 10.73 40.45 22.63
CA PHE A 5 10.57 40.04 21.24
C PHE A 5 9.31 40.68 20.65
N ASN A 6 9.40 41.16 19.40
CA ASN A 6 8.27 41.78 18.71
C ASN A 6 7.14 40.76 18.41
N SER A 7 7.51 39.55 17.98
CA SER A 7 6.61 38.43 17.68
C SER A 7 6.69 37.33 18.74
N SER A 8 5.67 36.45 18.78
CA SER A 8 5.66 35.21 19.60
C SER A 8 6.48 34.10 18.96
N SER A 9 6.63 34.14 17.65
CA SER A 9 7.37 33.16 16.87
C SER A 9 8.20 33.84 15.78
N GLY A 10 9.20 33.12 15.29
CA GLY A 10 10.00 33.44 14.11
C GLY A 10 10.51 32.15 13.48
N ASN A 11 11.11 32.24 12.30
CA ASN A 11 11.65 31.07 11.61
C ASN A 11 13.19 31.13 11.58
N VAL A 12 13.84 29.97 11.48
CA VAL A 12 15.27 29.86 11.21
C VAL A 12 15.61 30.58 9.90
N GLY A 13 16.69 31.36 9.90
CA GLY A 13 17.15 32.14 8.74
C GLY A 13 16.34 33.41 8.44
N GLU A 14 15.26 33.69 9.17
CA GLU A 14 14.45 34.91 9.01
C GLU A 14 14.76 36.00 10.06
N PRO A 15 14.64 37.30 9.72
CA PRO A 15 14.88 38.38 10.67
C PRO A 15 13.88 38.42 11.84
N LEU A 16 14.35 38.14 13.05
CA LEU A 16 13.63 38.28 14.32
C LEU A 16 13.96 39.62 14.98
N LYS A 17 12.94 40.43 15.29
CA LYS A 17 13.13 41.75 15.94
C LYS A 17 12.98 41.65 17.45
N GLY A 18 14.01 42.10 18.17
CA GLY A 18 14.01 42.33 19.61
C GLY A 18 14.14 43.81 19.96
N GLN A 19 13.76 44.20 21.17
CA GLN A 19 13.98 45.56 21.66
C GLN A 19 14.48 45.57 23.10
N LEU A 20 15.63 46.20 23.31
CA LEU A 20 16.19 46.52 24.62
C LEU A 20 15.71 47.91 25.05
N VAL A 21 15.17 48.03 26.26
CA VAL A 21 14.77 49.32 26.86
C VAL A 21 15.58 49.56 28.12
N LEU A 22 16.33 50.66 28.14
CA LEU A 22 17.06 51.18 29.29
C LEU A 22 16.36 52.45 29.79
N GLN A 23 16.20 52.56 31.11
CA GLN A 23 15.57 53.72 31.74
C GLN A 23 16.40 54.12 32.95
N SER A 24 16.70 55.42 33.07
CA SER A 24 17.31 56.01 34.26
C SER A 24 16.24 56.59 35.16
N ASP A 25 16.15 56.07 36.38
CA ASP A 25 15.30 56.62 37.45
C ASP A 25 16.07 57.57 38.38
N CYS A 26 17.23 58.06 37.93
CA CYS A 26 18.05 59.00 38.70
C CYS A 26 17.33 60.34 38.89
N ILE A 27 17.61 60.99 40.03
CA ILE A 27 17.12 62.34 40.33
C ILE A 27 17.69 63.32 39.31
N ARG A 28 16.90 64.32 38.88
CA ARG A 28 17.28 65.30 37.84
C ARG A 28 18.62 66.02 38.04
N LYS A 29 19.18 66.02 39.26
CA LYS A 29 20.46 66.65 39.60
C LYS A 29 21.68 65.71 39.48
N SER A 30 21.47 64.42 39.23
CA SER A 30 22.54 63.43 39.08
C SER A 30 23.31 63.62 37.76
N SER A 31 24.57 63.20 37.71
CA SER A 31 25.31 63.07 36.46
C SER A 31 24.75 61.90 35.62
N PRO A 32 24.91 61.93 34.28
CA PRO A 32 24.57 60.79 33.43
C PRO A 32 25.34 59.52 33.84
N ILE A 33 24.70 58.37 33.63
CA ILE A 33 25.34 57.06 33.78
C ILE A 33 25.98 56.69 32.44
N HIS A 34 27.26 56.36 32.45
CA HIS A 34 27.97 55.85 31.28
C HIS A 34 28.18 54.34 31.43
N LEU A 35 27.42 53.56 30.67
CA LEU A 35 27.62 52.12 30.59
C LEU A 35 28.72 51.84 29.56
N SER A 36 29.68 50.99 29.91
CA SER A 36 30.69 50.50 28.97
C SER A 36 30.13 49.41 28.07
N GLU A 37 29.19 48.62 28.58
CA GLU A 37 28.62 47.47 27.88
C GLU A 37 27.22 47.09 28.40
N VAL A 38 26.39 46.54 27.53
CA VAL A 38 25.18 45.78 27.89
C VAL A 38 25.23 44.40 27.26
N LYS A 39 25.10 43.35 28.07
CA LYS A 39 25.03 41.96 27.63
C LYS A 39 23.63 41.40 27.85
N ILE A 40 23.11 40.68 26.87
CA ILE A 40 21.83 39.97 26.93
C ILE A 40 22.13 38.48 26.71
N ALA A 41 21.79 37.66 27.70
CA ALA A 41 21.90 36.21 27.61
C ALA A 41 20.53 35.58 27.39
N PHE A 42 20.48 34.50 26.61
CA PHE A 42 19.28 33.75 26.31
C PHE A 42 19.39 32.31 26.85
N GLU A 43 18.25 31.76 27.25
CA GLU A 43 18.01 30.33 27.35
C GLU A 43 17.49 29.86 25.98
N GLY A 44 18.00 28.74 25.47
CA GLY A 44 17.66 28.22 24.14
C GLY A 44 18.74 28.50 23.08
N GLY A 45 18.37 28.40 21.80
CA GLY A 45 19.30 28.40 20.66
C GLY A 45 19.70 29.78 20.09
N LEU A 46 19.49 30.89 20.83
CA LEU A 46 20.03 32.20 20.41
C LEU A 46 21.37 32.50 21.08
N PRO A 47 22.40 32.94 20.32
CA PRO A 47 23.66 33.39 20.88
C PRO A 47 23.47 34.66 21.74
N PRO A 48 24.30 34.86 22.78
CA PRO A 48 24.24 36.07 23.59
C PRO A 48 24.57 37.31 22.76
N ILE A 49 23.93 38.44 23.09
CA ILE A 49 24.17 39.73 22.45
C ILE A 49 25.02 40.59 23.37
N ARG A 50 26.02 41.26 22.81
CA ARG A 50 26.90 42.20 23.49
C ARG A 50 26.88 43.55 22.79
N ILE A 51 26.35 44.56 23.47
CA ILE A 51 26.30 45.94 22.98
C ILE A 51 27.42 46.72 23.65
N LEU A 52 28.36 47.24 22.86
CA LEU A 52 29.49 48.03 23.33
C LEU A 52 29.20 49.52 23.21
N ALA A 53 29.71 50.30 24.18
CA ALA A 53 29.63 51.75 24.13
C ALA A 53 30.44 52.29 22.94
N ASP A 54 29.79 53.08 22.10
CA ASP A 54 30.45 53.78 21.00
C ASP A 54 30.80 55.21 21.39
N SER A 55 32.10 55.50 21.50
CA SER A 55 32.64 56.82 21.83
C SER A 55 32.42 57.86 20.73
N ASN A 56 32.13 57.42 19.50
CA ASN A 56 31.92 58.29 18.34
C ASN A 56 30.43 58.48 18.01
N ALA A 57 29.53 57.83 18.74
CA ALA A 57 28.10 57.99 18.52
C ALA A 57 27.62 59.36 19.00
N ILE A 58 26.83 60.05 18.17
CA ILE A 58 26.31 61.41 18.40
C ILE A 58 25.81 61.56 19.84
N ASP A 59 26.24 62.65 20.49
CA ASP A 59 25.84 63.01 21.84
C ASP A 59 24.32 62.89 21.99
N ALA A 60 23.90 62.29 23.10
CA ALA A 60 22.49 62.10 23.37
C ALA A 60 21.75 63.43 23.26
N SER A 61 20.76 63.49 22.37
CA SER A 61 19.68 64.45 22.50
C SER A 61 19.22 64.48 23.96
N LYS A 62 19.06 65.68 24.54
CA LYS A 62 18.48 65.87 25.89
C LYS A 62 17.00 65.47 25.96
N SER A 63 16.46 64.83 24.90
CA SER A 63 15.10 64.30 24.89
C SER A 63 14.93 63.22 25.94
N THR A 64 13.77 63.24 26.60
CA THR A 64 13.37 62.27 27.62
C THR A 64 13.24 60.85 27.08
N HIS A 65 12.98 60.72 25.77
CA HIS A 65 12.91 59.45 25.06
C HIS A 65 13.84 59.48 23.85
N THR A 66 14.56 58.39 23.60
CA THR A 66 15.36 58.17 22.37
C THR A 66 15.11 56.76 21.85
N HIS A 67 15.15 56.60 20.52
CA HIS A 67 15.06 55.30 19.85
C HIS A 67 16.22 55.17 18.86
N ALA A 68 16.80 53.99 18.75
CA ALA A 68 17.84 53.68 17.78
C ALA A 68 17.73 52.23 17.31
N SER A 69 18.18 51.96 16.09
CA SER A 69 18.35 50.57 15.60
C SER A 69 19.82 50.21 15.65
N ILE A 70 20.15 49.08 16.26
CA ILE A 70 21.52 48.59 16.37
C ILE A 70 21.75 47.57 15.26
N SER A 71 22.82 47.78 14.50
CA SER A 71 23.33 46.77 13.57
C SER A 71 24.16 45.77 14.35
N LEU A 72 23.78 44.50 14.26
CA LEU A 72 24.45 43.39 14.92
C LEU A 72 25.36 42.67 13.92
N ALA A 73 26.55 42.29 14.37
CA ALA A 73 27.53 41.53 13.59
C ALA A 73 28.04 40.35 14.42
N ASP A 74 28.34 39.23 13.76
CA ASP A 74 28.93 38.07 14.42
C ASP A 74 30.32 38.43 14.95
N GLY A 75 30.50 38.30 16.26
CA GLY A 75 31.77 38.54 16.93
C GLY A 75 32.46 37.23 17.27
N GLN A 76 33.73 37.08 16.88
CA GLN A 76 34.56 36.04 17.48
C GLN A 76 34.78 36.34 18.97
N SER A 77 34.53 35.35 19.80
CA SER A 77 34.94 35.30 21.21
C SER A 77 36.47 35.17 21.29
N GLY A 78 37.07 35.68 22.37
CA GLY A 78 38.49 35.43 22.67
C GLY A 78 38.78 33.94 22.88
N PRO A 79 40.07 33.55 23.01
CA PRO A 79 40.56 32.17 22.91
C PRO A 79 40.05 31.15 23.96
N SER A 80 39.05 31.50 24.78
CA SER A 80 38.54 30.68 25.88
C SER A 80 37.01 30.50 25.93
N SER A 81 36.25 30.94 24.91
CA SER A 81 34.78 30.77 24.89
C SER A 81 34.31 30.11 23.59
N SER A 82 33.73 28.92 23.70
CA SER A 82 33.14 28.13 22.62
C SER A 82 31.78 28.65 22.11
N LEU A 83 31.23 29.71 22.73
CA LEU A 83 29.96 30.31 22.32
C LEU A 83 30.20 31.50 21.37
N GLN A 84 29.61 31.42 20.16
CA GLN A 84 29.50 32.57 19.26
C GLN A 84 28.71 33.68 19.96
N GLU A 85 29.24 34.91 19.95
CA GLU A 85 28.61 36.09 20.58
C GLU A 85 28.30 37.12 19.49
N ILE A 86 27.09 37.68 19.48
CA ILE A 86 26.71 38.70 18.52
C ILE A 86 27.03 40.08 19.12
N LYS A 87 27.78 40.91 18.40
CA LYS A 87 28.23 42.23 18.87
C LYS A 87 27.50 43.37 18.15
N GLY A 88 27.23 44.44 18.87
CA GLY A 88 26.71 45.69 18.32
C GLY A 88 27.28 46.89 19.04
N ASN A 89 27.22 48.07 18.43
CA ASN A 89 27.74 49.32 19.00
C ASN A 89 26.59 50.32 19.16
N ALA A 90 26.54 51.02 20.30
CA ALA A 90 25.54 52.05 20.54
C ALA A 90 26.03 53.09 21.55
N ASN A 91 25.42 54.27 21.55
CA ASN A 91 25.57 55.22 22.66
C ASN A 91 24.81 54.66 23.88
N LEU A 92 25.55 54.21 24.90
CA LEU A 92 24.99 53.63 26.13
C LEU A 92 24.95 54.62 27.31
N SER A 93 25.10 55.92 27.05
CA SER A 93 24.97 56.96 28.08
C SER A 93 23.51 57.24 28.40
N LEU A 94 23.15 57.33 29.68
CA LEU A 94 21.78 57.54 30.16
C LEU A 94 21.70 58.81 31.03
N PHE A 95 20.98 59.82 30.56
CA PHE A 95 20.71 61.04 31.34
C PHE A 95 19.64 60.78 32.42
N PRO A 96 19.62 61.55 33.52
CA PRO A 96 18.61 61.38 34.56
C PRO A 96 17.18 61.50 34.00
N GLY A 97 16.33 60.49 34.24
CA GLY A 97 14.96 60.44 33.74
C GLY A 97 14.83 60.08 32.25
N GLN A 98 15.93 59.74 31.57
CA GLN A 98 15.90 59.37 30.16
C GLN A 98 15.56 57.88 29.97
N MET A 99 14.76 57.60 28.94
CA MET A 99 14.54 56.25 28.41
C MET A 99 15.15 56.13 27.02
N ARG A 100 15.88 55.04 26.78
CA ARG A 100 16.41 54.68 25.46
C ARG A 100 15.90 53.31 25.07
N ALA A 101 15.33 53.22 23.88
CA ALA A 101 14.90 51.97 23.27
C ALA A 101 15.80 51.63 22.07
N PHE A 102 16.40 50.46 22.08
CA PHE A 102 17.22 49.94 21.01
C PHE A 102 16.50 48.80 20.32
N THR A 103 16.27 48.89 19.01
CA THR A 103 15.75 47.78 18.21
C THR A 103 16.91 46.98 17.64
N LEU A 104 16.86 45.67 17.82
CA LEU A 104 17.86 44.71 17.40
C LEU A 104 17.22 43.74 16.39
N THR A 105 17.97 43.37 15.35
CA THR A 105 17.55 42.37 14.37
C THR A 105 18.46 41.15 14.51
N LEU A 106 17.86 40.00 14.77
CA LEU A 106 18.51 38.73 15.02
C LEU A 106 18.18 37.77 13.88
N ILE A 107 19.09 36.87 13.52
CA ILE A 107 18.83 35.80 12.56
C ILE A 107 19.04 34.48 13.30
N PRO A 108 17.95 33.80 13.72
CA PRO A 108 18.07 32.51 14.39
C PRO A 108 18.68 31.45 13.47
N ARG A 109 19.57 30.62 14.01
CA ARG A 109 20.21 29.51 13.27
C ARG A 109 19.60 28.15 13.59
N GLU A 110 18.98 28.00 14.76
CA GLU A 110 18.42 26.73 15.23
C GLU A 110 16.97 26.90 15.72
N ALA A 111 16.13 25.91 15.42
CA ALA A 111 14.76 25.85 15.90
C ALA A 111 14.76 25.51 17.40
N SER A 112 14.21 26.38 18.22
CA SER A 112 14.18 26.22 19.68
C SER A 112 13.20 27.20 20.33
N ASP A 113 12.79 26.89 21.56
CA ASP A 113 12.12 27.86 22.41
C ASP A 113 13.17 28.73 23.09
N VAL A 114 13.07 30.04 22.89
CA VAL A 114 14.06 30.99 23.37
C VAL A 114 13.46 31.96 24.36
N ARG A 115 14.20 32.20 25.45
CA ARG A 115 13.81 33.10 26.54
C ARG A 115 14.98 33.99 26.94
N VAL A 116 14.70 35.24 27.31
CA VAL A 116 15.72 36.11 27.92
C VAL A 116 16.09 35.56 29.30
N ALA A 117 17.32 35.09 29.46
CA ALA A 117 17.85 34.55 30.71
C ALA A 117 18.25 35.68 31.66
N SER A 118 19.04 36.63 31.15
CA SER A 118 19.52 37.77 31.93
C SER A 118 19.94 38.95 31.07
N ILE A 119 19.96 40.13 31.69
CA ILE A 119 20.54 41.35 31.13
C ILE A 119 21.58 41.86 32.12
N THR A 120 22.82 42.02 31.68
CA THR A 120 23.93 42.55 32.47
C THR A 120 24.33 43.92 31.94
N LEU A 121 24.27 44.92 32.81
CA LEU A 121 24.83 46.25 32.55
C LEU A 121 26.23 46.32 33.14
N MET A 122 27.20 46.85 32.39
CA MET A 122 28.55 47.09 32.90
C MET A 122 28.86 48.58 32.90
N VAL A 123 29.43 49.03 34.01
CA VAL A 123 30.08 50.34 34.17
C VAL A 123 31.55 50.05 34.39
N ALA A 124 32.40 50.65 33.56
CA ALA A 124 33.84 50.66 33.75
C ALA A 124 34.27 52.08 34.09
N ASP A 125 34.85 52.26 35.27
CA ASP A 125 35.38 53.54 35.78
C ASP A 125 36.82 53.29 36.26
N ASP A 126 37.65 54.33 36.29
CA ASP A 126 39.05 54.23 36.73
C ASP A 126 39.19 53.70 38.16
N LYS A 127 38.14 53.84 38.98
CA LYS A 127 38.15 53.47 40.40
C LYS A 127 37.45 52.14 40.69
N PHE A 128 36.52 51.72 39.85
CA PHE A 128 35.74 50.50 40.06
C PHE A 128 35.08 50.05 38.76
N ASP A 129 34.90 48.73 38.66
CA ASP A 129 34.00 48.14 37.69
C ASP A 129 32.74 47.66 38.42
N LEU A 130 31.57 47.93 37.82
CA LEU A 130 30.29 47.46 38.34
C LEU A 130 29.58 46.65 37.26
N ALA A 131 29.32 45.37 37.56
CA ALA A 131 28.45 44.52 36.77
C ALA A 131 27.12 44.34 37.49
N TYR A 132 26.03 44.81 36.88
CA TYR A 132 24.68 44.67 37.41
C TYR A 132 23.86 43.75 36.52
N THR A 133 23.59 42.54 37.01
CA THR A 133 22.85 41.51 36.28
C THR A 133 21.45 41.37 36.86
N ILE A 134 20.45 41.39 35.99
CA ILE A 134 19.08 41.01 36.33
C ILE A 134 18.76 39.68 35.67
N SER A 135 18.44 38.69 36.50
CA SER A 135 18.00 37.35 36.11
C SER A 135 16.64 37.09 36.76
N SER A 136 15.54 37.50 36.14
CA SER A 136 14.18 37.07 36.50
C SER A 136 13.15 37.88 35.72
N THR A 137 12.15 37.17 35.20
CA THR A 137 10.94 37.64 34.53
C THR A 137 9.89 38.26 35.47
N SER A 138 10.21 38.47 36.75
CA SER A 138 9.35 39.14 37.74
C SER A 138 9.56 40.65 37.80
N ASN A 139 9.90 41.27 36.68
CA ASN A 139 10.10 42.71 36.58
C ASN A 139 8.77 43.37 36.17
N ASP A 140 8.34 44.44 36.84
CA ASP A 140 7.14 45.23 36.46
C ASP A 140 7.19 45.68 34.99
N ALA A 141 8.41 45.77 34.43
CA ALA A 141 8.67 46.05 33.02
C ALA A 141 8.01 45.05 32.05
N TYR A 142 7.69 43.82 32.48
CA TYR A 142 6.99 42.81 31.68
C TYR A 142 5.48 42.74 31.95
N ALA A 143 4.96 43.45 32.96
CA ALA A 143 3.53 43.50 33.24
C ALA A 143 2.74 44.30 32.18
N LEU A 144 3.37 45.32 31.60
CA LEU A 144 2.85 46.14 30.51
C LEU A 144 3.92 46.38 29.42
N PRO A 145 4.30 45.35 28.66
CA PRO A 145 5.39 45.45 27.70
C PRO A 145 5.01 46.42 26.56
N ARG A 146 5.89 47.37 26.30
CA ARG A 146 5.71 48.39 25.26
C ARG A 146 6.82 48.29 24.24
N TRP A 147 6.42 48.27 22.97
CA TRP A 147 7.30 48.40 21.84
C TRP A 147 7.37 49.86 21.41
N TRP A 148 8.57 50.42 21.39
CA TRP A 148 8.84 51.82 21.08
C TRP A 148 9.30 51.96 19.62
N THR A 149 8.77 52.96 18.93
CA THR A 149 9.11 53.26 17.54
C THR A 149 9.15 54.76 17.32
N GLU A 150 10.09 55.22 16.51
CA GLU A 150 10.10 56.58 15.99
C GLU A 150 9.12 56.73 14.82
N SER A 151 8.22 57.71 14.88
CA SER A 151 7.29 58.04 13.80
C SER A 151 7.15 59.56 13.68
N LYS A 152 7.41 60.11 12.49
CA LYS A 152 7.30 61.55 12.20
C LYS A 152 8.10 62.44 13.18
N GLY A 153 9.29 62.00 13.59
CA GLY A 153 10.16 62.72 14.53
C GLY A 153 9.69 62.70 15.99
N SER A 154 8.69 61.87 16.32
CA SER A 154 8.24 61.65 17.70
C SER A 154 8.31 60.16 18.07
N ILE A 155 8.69 59.88 19.30
CA ILE A 155 8.77 58.52 19.82
C ILE A 155 7.41 58.12 20.35
N THR A 156 6.86 57.05 19.78
CA THR A 156 5.56 56.48 20.15
C THR A 156 5.75 55.09 20.73
N SER A 157 4.83 54.67 21.60
CA SER A 157 4.83 53.32 22.16
C SER A 157 3.51 52.61 21.88
N ARG A 158 3.59 51.32 21.56
CA ARG A 158 2.43 50.43 21.45
C ARG A 158 2.56 49.31 22.46
N ARG A 159 1.46 48.89 23.08
CA ARG A 159 1.45 47.70 23.93
C ARG A 159 1.59 46.46 23.05
N ILE A 160 2.47 45.54 23.43
CA ILE A 160 2.61 44.23 22.77
C ILE A 160 2.32 43.10 23.77
N GLY A 161 2.43 41.84 23.34
CA GLY A 161 2.39 40.70 24.26
C GLY A 161 1.03 40.41 24.89
N LYS A 162 -0.10 40.85 24.32
CA LYS A 162 -1.43 40.50 24.85
C LYS A 162 -1.61 38.98 24.77
N GLY A 163 -1.67 38.32 25.93
CA GLY A 163 -1.85 36.87 26.03
C GLY A 163 -0.59 36.02 25.81
N ARG A 164 0.61 36.61 25.85
CA ARG A 164 1.88 35.87 25.74
C ARG A 164 2.98 36.48 26.61
N ASP A 165 4.01 35.70 26.89
CA ASP A 165 5.26 36.20 27.49
C ASP A 165 6.07 36.95 26.41
N PRO A 166 6.35 38.25 26.56
CA PRO A 166 7.14 39.02 25.60
C PRO A 166 8.65 38.75 25.72
N SER A 167 9.09 38.10 26.80
CA SER A 167 10.49 37.71 27.02
C SER A 167 10.85 36.36 26.39
N SER A 168 9.87 35.68 25.79
CA SER A 168 10.07 34.44 25.04
C SER A 168 9.63 34.56 23.57
N CYS A 169 10.23 33.70 22.74
CA CYS A 169 9.92 33.54 21.33
C CYS A 169 10.17 32.08 20.91
N GLN A 170 9.23 31.50 20.18
CA GLN A 170 9.37 30.17 19.58
C GLN A 170 10.01 30.28 18.20
N ILE A 171 11.16 29.65 18.00
CA ILE A 171 11.87 29.66 16.73
C ILE A 171 11.52 28.36 16.00
N LEU A 172 10.79 28.48 14.91
CA LEU A 172 10.33 27.37 14.08
C LEU A 172 11.35 27.06 12.98
N PRO A 173 11.38 25.82 12.47
CA PRO A 173 12.15 25.50 11.28
C PRO A 173 11.76 26.39 10.11
N LYS A 174 12.70 26.62 9.19
CA LYS A 174 12.43 27.36 7.96
C LYS A 174 11.36 26.62 7.13
N PRO A 175 10.28 27.28 6.69
CA PRO A 175 9.25 26.63 5.89
C PRO A 175 9.82 26.09 4.58
N PRO A 176 9.64 24.79 4.27
CA PRO A 176 10.21 24.20 3.06
C PRO A 176 9.45 24.65 1.81
N LYS A 177 10.15 25.16 0.81
CA LYS A 177 9.56 25.46 -0.52
C LYS A 177 9.76 24.34 -1.54
N VAL A 178 10.60 23.34 -1.26
CA VAL A 178 10.66 22.13 -2.09
C VAL A 178 9.31 21.40 -2.04
N LEU A 179 8.76 21.03 -3.20
CA LEU A 179 7.53 20.24 -3.30
C LEU A 179 7.85 18.79 -3.62
N ILE A 180 7.05 17.88 -3.05
CA ILE A 180 7.12 16.44 -3.31
C ILE A 180 5.81 16.07 -3.98
N SER A 181 5.88 15.41 -5.13
CA SER A 181 4.72 14.84 -5.81
C SER A 181 5.05 13.45 -6.33
N VAL A 182 4.04 12.58 -6.41
CA VAL A 182 4.16 11.22 -6.94
C VAL A 182 3.21 11.09 -8.12
N PRO A 183 3.63 11.54 -9.30
CA PRO A 183 2.78 11.47 -10.47
C PRO A 183 2.64 10.00 -10.92
N GLY A 184 1.50 9.67 -11.53
CA GLY A 184 1.15 8.28 -11.87
C GLY A 184 0.77 7.39 -10.67
N LEU A 185 0.54 7.96 -9.48
CA LEU A 185 0.08 7.19 -8.32
C LEU A 185 -1.32 6.60 -8.57
N ARG A 186 -1.43 5.27 -8.50
CA ARG A 186 -2.69 4.55 -8.67
C ARG A 186 -3.48 4.44 -7.37
N ASP A 187 -4.81 4.36 -7.49
CA ASP A 187 -5.74 4.13 -6.37
C ASP A 187 -5.55 2.76 -5.69
N ALA A 188 -5.03 1.77 -6.43
CA ALA A 188 -4.72 0.45 -5.91
C ALA A 188 -3.68 -0.29 -6.76
N TYR A 189 -2.86 -1.07 -6.06
CA TYR A 189 -1.94 -2.04 -6.60
C TYR A 189 -2.45 -3.45 -6.33
N TYR A 190 -1.96 -4.44 -7.07
CA TYR A 190 -2.33 -5.84 -6.94
C TYR A 190 -1.17 -6.62 -6.32
N PHE A 191 -1.46 -7.53 -5.39
CA PHE A 191 -0.38 -8.34 -4.80
C PHE A 191 0.33 -9.18 -5.87
N GLY A 192 1.64 -9.36 -5.71
CA GLY A 192 2.49 -10.06 -6.66
C GLY A 192 2.90 -9.25 -7.89
N GLU A 193 2.32 -8.07 -8.11
CA GLU A 193 2.84 -7.11 -9.10
C GLU A 193 3.94 -6.21 -8.49
N LYS A 194 4.78 -5.65 -9.36
CA LYS A 194 5.75 -4.63 -9.01
C LYS A 194 5.11 -3.25 -9.15
N ALA A 195 4.86 -2.57 -8.04
CA ALA A 195 4.34 -1.21 -8.06
C ALA A 195 5.47 -0.21 -8.29
N GLY A 196 5.41 0.54 -9.39
CA GLY A 196 6.39 1.58 -9.75
C GLY A 196 5.90 2.96 -9.38
N LEU A 197 6.66 3.68 -8.58
CA LEU A 197 6.32 5.04 -8.13
C LEU A 197 7.40 6.03 -8.57
N ASN A 198 7.02 6.99 -9.40
CA ASN A 198 7.90 8.11 -9.76
C ASN A 198 7.82 9.19 -8.68
N ILE A 199 8.97 9.69 -8.22
CA ILE A 199 9.00 10.77 -7.22
C ILE A 199 9.52 12.03 -7.89
N ARG A 200 8.66 13.03 -7.98
CA ARG A 200 8.98 14.34 -8.53
C ARG A 200 9.27 15.32 -7.40
N LEU A 201 10.40 16.01 -7.52
CA LEU A 201 10.81 17.09 -6.64
C LEU A 201 10.87 18.38 -7.43
N ASP A 202 10.21 19.43 -6.94
CA ASP A 202 10.26 20.77 -7.52
C ASP A 202 10.92 21.73 -6.52
N ASN A 203 12.07 22.31 -6.86
CA ASN A 203 12.77 23.27 -6.01
C ASN A 203 12.23 24.69 -6.21
N ASN A 204 11.28 25.12 -5.38
CA ASN A 204 10.78 26.51 -5.40
C ASN A 204 11.54 27.44 -4.44
N GLU A 205 12.76 27.07 -4.05
CA GLU A 205 13.65 27.96 -3.29
C GLU A 205 14.36 28.94 -4.22
N ASP A 206 14.81 30.06 -3.65
CA ASP A 206 15.49 31.12 -4.40
C ASP A 206 16.98 30.80 -4.65
N ALA A 207 17.43 29.60 -4.28
CA ALA A 207 18.81 29.12 -4.40
C ALA A 207 18.85 27.60 -4.69
N SER A 208 19.99 27.10 -5.15
CA SER A 208 20.21 25.66 -5.34
C SER A 208 20.10 24.91 -4.01
N ALA A 209 19.55 23.70 -4.05
CA ALA A 209 19.40 22.82 -2.90
C ALA A 209 20.17 21.51 -3.09
N SER A 210 20.92 21.09 -2.06
CA SER A 210 21.45 19.73 -1.98
C SER A 210 20.47 18.86 -1.18
N ILE A 211 19.94 17.80 -1.79
CA ILE A 211 18.74 17.12 -1.32
C ILE A 211 19.05 15.65 -0.99
N VAL A 212 18.53 15.16 0.14
CA VAL A 212 18.49 13.74 0.50
C VAL A 212 17.03 13.32 0.62
N VAL A 213 16.65 12.30 -0.15
CA VAL A 213 15.34 11.66 -0.08
C VAL A 213 15.44 10.38 0.74
N GLU A 214 14.54 10.21 1.69
CA GLU A 214 14.33 9.01 2.48
C GLU A 214 12.91 8.50 2.22
N LEU A 215 12.82 7.20 1.99
CA LEU A 215 11.56 6.49 1.78
C LEU A 215 11.41 5.46 2.87
N LYS A 216 10.29 5.50 3.57
CA LYS A 216 10.00 4.56 4.66
C LYS A 216 8.66 3.89 4.38
N LEU A 217 8.71 2.59 4.20
CA LEU A 217 7.54 1.75 3.97
C LEU A 217 7.20 0.98 5.25
N SER A 218 5.99 1.17 5.76
CA SER A 218 5.50 0.52 6.97
C SER A 218 4.23 -0.29 6.67
N GLY A 219 4.18 -1.54 7.14
CA GLY A 219 2.99 -2.38 7.00
C GLY A 219 2.94 -3.47 8.07
N ARG A 220 1.73 -3.81 8.51
CA ARG A 220 1.50 -4.83 9.54
C ARG A 220 1.40 -6.23 8.91
N SER A 221 2.52 -6.77 8.45
CA SER A 221 2.60 -8.11 7.83
C SER A 221 3.70 -8.95 8.47
N GLU A 222 3.47 -10.26 8.55
CA GLU A 222 4.50 -11.24 8.91
C GLU A 222 5.53 -11.42 7.78
N TYR A 223 5.18 -11.01 6.56
CA TYR A 223 6.03 -11.00 5.39
C TYR A 223 6.17 -9.55 4.88
N PRO A 224 7.29 -8.86 5.13
CA PRO A 224 7.47 -7.48 4.69
C PRO A 224 7.46 -7.35 3.17
N ALA A 225 6.91 -6.24 2.67
CA ALA A 225 7.15 -5.84 1.29
C ALA A 225 8.59 -5.40 1.11
N VAL A 226 9.12 -5.56 -0.10
CA VAL A 226 10.46 -5.10 -0.45
C VAL A 226 10.35 -3.77 -1.21
N ILE A 227 11.17 -2.80 -0.83
CA ILE A 227 11.31 -1.50 -1.51
C ILE A 227 12.72 -1.35 -2.10
N SER A 228 12.81 -0.91 -3.35
CA SER A 228 14.10 -0.66 -4.02
C SER A 228 13.99 0.43 -5.09
N TRP A 229 15.13 0.98 -5.52
CA TRP A 229 15.21 1.87 -6.68
C TRP A 229 15.34 1.03 -7.97
N LEU A 230 14.63 1.41 -9.04
CA LEU A 230 14.65 0.67 -10.30
C LEU A 230 16.04 0.58 -10.94
N ASP A 231 16.89 1.58 -10.75
CA ASP A 231 18.25 1.62 -11.30
C ASP A 231 19.26 0.78 -10.51
N GLY A 232 18.84 0.12 -9.42
CA GLY A 232 19.69 -0.77 -8.62
C GLY A 232 20.88 -0.05 -7.97
N ALA A 233 20.85 1.28 -7.90
CA ALA A 233 21.87 2.07 -7.21
C ALA A 233 21.66 1.92 -5.69
N ASP A 234 22.34 0.94 -5.10
CA ASP A 234 22.25 0.64 -3.68
C ASP A 234 22.85 1.74 -2.78
N VAL A 235 22.00 2.21 -1.85
CA VAL A 235 22.17 2.17 -0.39
C VAL A 235 23.47 2.73 0.20
N GLU A 236 23.46 4.02 0.55
CA GLU A 236 24.12 4.47 1.79
C GLU A 236 23.11 4.31 2.95
N GLY A 237 23.15 3.17 3.64
CA GLY A 237 22.36 2.95 4.86
C GLY A 237 21.77 1.56 5.06
N HIS A 238 22.57 0.50 4.98
CA HIS A 238 22.34 -0.61 5.91
C HIS A 238 22.84 -0.11 7.27
N SER A 239 21.92 0.31 8.14
CA SER A 239 22.22 0.41 9.57
C SER A 239 22.47 -1.03 10.06
N GLU A 240 23.74 -1.41 10.12
CA GLU A 240 24.24 -2.53 10.93
C GLU A 240 24.01 -2.21 12.43
N GLU A 241 22.76 -2.09 12.86
CA GLU A 241 22.38 -2.03 14.27
C GLU A 241 21.05 -2.79 14.47
N THR A 242 21.02 -4.07 14.11
CA THR A 242 20.00 -4.99 14.62
C THR A 242 20.57 -6.40 14.79
N GLU A 243 21.75 -6.49 15.36
CA GLU A 243 22.18 -7.69 16.07
C GLU A 243 22.88 -7.24 17.34
N GLU A 244 22.09 -6.94 18.38
CA GLU A 244 22.33 -7.41 19.74
C GLU A 244 21.35 -6.72 20.71
N LEU A 245 20.83 -7.53 21.62
CA LEU A 245 20.04 -7.19 22.82
C LEU A 245 18.52 -7.12 22.68
N SER A 246 17.93 -8.26 23.07
CA SER A 246 16.87 -8.40 24.08
C SER A 246 15.57 -9.03 23.61
N ALA A 247 15.34 -10.21 24.19
CA ALA A 247 14.10 -10.95 24.20
C ALA A 247 12.99 -10.13 24.89
N SER A 248 12.20 -9.41 24.10
CA SER A 248 10.83 -9.04 24.42
C SER A 248 10.05 -8.98 23.11
N GLN A 249 9.38 -10.08 22.79
CA GLN A 249 8.51 -10.20 21.62
C GLN A 249 7.30 -9.28 21.77
N THR A 250 7.43 -8.08 21.23
CA THR A 250 6.30 -7.31 20.70
C THR A 250 6.42 -7.45 19.18
N LYS A 251 5.37 -7.91 18.50
CA LYS A 251 5.32 -8.02 17.03
C LYS A 251 5.39 -6.61 16.43
N GLU A 252 6.60 -6.07 16.25
CA GLU A 252 6.80 -4.77 15.61
C GLU A 252 6.61 -4.91 14.09
N ALA A 253 5.93 -3.91 13.51
CA ALA A 253 5.67 -3.85 12.08
C ALA A 253 7.00 -3.76 11.32
N ALA A 254 7.24 -4.68 10.40
CA ALA A 254 8.43 -4.68 9.58
C ALA A 254 8.46 -3.40 8.73
N THR A 255 9.41 -2.52 9.04
CA THR A 255 9.57 -1.22 8.38
C THR A 255 10.83 -1.26 7.52
N GLN A 256 10.72 -0.91 6.24
CA GLN A 256 11.88 -0.82 5.34
C GLN A 256 12.16 0.63 5.00
N THR A 257 13.45 0.99 4.95
CA THR A 257 13.90 2.36 4.66
C THR A 257 14.98 2.35 3.58
N ILE A 258 14.85 3.21 2.57
CA ILE A 258 15.90 3.46 1.58
C ILE A 258 16.16 4.96 1.44
N ARG A 259 17.40 5.34 1.12
CA ARG A 259 17.82 6.73 0.98
C ARG A 259 18.47 6.98 -0.38
N ARG A 260 18.34 8.20 -0.88
CA ARG A 260 18.99 8.65 -2.11
C ARG A 260 19.42 10.10 -2.00
N LYS A 261 20.70 10.37 -2.28
CA LYS A 261 21.25 11.72 -2.35
C LYS A 261 21.16 12.26 -3.77
N ILE A 262 20.69 13.50 -3.89
CA ILE A 262 20.66 14.30 -5.11
C ILE A 262 21.65 15.44 -4.91
N ALA A 263 22.71 15.45 -5.71
CA ALA A 263 23.88 16.31 -5.47
C ALA A 263 23.51 17.81 -5.40
N GLU A 264 22.84 18.32 -6.43
CA GLU A 264 22.40 19.72 -6.50
C GLU A 264 21.19 19.85 -7.43
N LEU A 265 20.16 20.57 -6.99
CA LEU A 265 18.98 20.94 -7.78
C LEU A 265 18.88 22.46 -7.81
N GLY A 266 18.94 23.07 -9.00
CA GLY A 266 18.93 24.52 -9.16
C GLY A 266 17.63 25.18 -8.70
N ALA A 267 17.66 26.50 -8.52
CA ALA A 267 16.48 27.28 -8.16
C ALA A 267 15.43 27.24 -9.30
N GLY A 268 14.19 26.88 -8.97
CA GLY A 268 13.11 26.69 -9.95
C GLY A 268 13.23 25.44 -10.82
N GLU A 269 14.26 24.60 -10.61
CA GLU A 269 14.42 23.34 -11.31
C GLU A 269 13.58 22.22 -10.69
N HIS A 270 13.33 21.18 -11.47
CA HIS A 270 12.64 19.98 -11.03
C HIS A 270 13.41 18.74 -11.47
N THR A 271 13.24 17.65 -10.72
CA THR A 271 13.82 16.35 -11.06
C THR A 271 12.82 15.24 -10.77
N ILE A 272 12.90 14.16 -11.54
CA ILE A 272 12.12 12.94 -11.34
C ILE A 272 13.13 11.85 -10.99
N LEU A 273 13.00 11.29 -9.79
CA LEU A 273 13.77 10.13 -9.38
C LEU A 273 13.29 8.89 -10.14
N PRO A 274 14.20 7.96 -10.49
CA PRO A 274 13.80 6.72 -11.12
C PRO A 274 12.79 5.99 -10.24
N ALA A 275 11.87 5.27 -10.90
CA ALA A 275 10.76 4.63 -10.23
C ALA A 275 11.24 3.80 -9.02
N MET A 276 10.64 4.03 -7.87
CA MET A 276 10.73 3.14 -6.73
C MET A 276 9.86 1.91 -7.01
N VAL A 277 10.38 0.72 -6.75
CA VAL A 277 9.65 -0.54 -6.90
C VAL A 277 9.22 -1.03 -5.53
N VAL A 278 7.95 -1.37 -5.39
CA VAL A 278 7.40 -2.06 -4.21
C VAL A 278 6.86 -3.42 -4.62
N GLU A 279 7.33 -4.46 -3.92
CA GLU A 279 6.86 -5.83 -4.10
C GLU A 279 6.15 -6.30 -2.84
N ALA A 280 4.82 -6.41 -2.90
CA ALA A 280 3.99 -6.85 -1.79
C ALA A 280 3.65 -8.36 -1.91
N PRO A 281 4.02 -9.19 -0.92
CA PRO A 281 3.74 -10.62 -0.97
C PRO A 281 2.28 -10.99 -0.66
N HIS A 282 1.52 -10.10 -0.03
CA HIS A 282 0.14 -10.34 0.40
C HIS A 282 -0.75 -9.09 0.20
N PRO A 283 -2.08 -9.25 0.10
CA PRO A 283 -3.01 -8.12 0.10
C PRO A 283 -2.98 -7.39 1.45
N ILE A 284 -2.46 -6.16 1.46
CA ILE A 284 -2.35 -5.31 2.65
C ILE A 284 -2.24 -3.84 2.25
N GLN A 285 -2.63 -2.93 3.13
CA GLN A 285 -2.36 -1.51 3.00
C GLN A 285 -1.00 -1.17 3.64
N TYR A 286 -0.11 -0.58 2.87
CA TYR A 286 1.14 -0.01 3.36
C TYR A 286 1.05 1.51 3.48
N ASP A 287 1.76 2.04 4.46
CA ASP A 287 1.98 3.48 4.61
C ASP A 287 3.38 3.80 4.07
N LEU A 288 3.46 4.63 3.04
CA LEU A 288 4.70 5.13 2.48
C LEU A 288 4.94 6.58 2.92
N GLU A 289 5.98 6.79 3.70
CA GLU A 289 6.48 8.13 4.06
C GLU A 289 7.63 8.51 3.14
N ILE A 290 7.50 9.65 2.45
CA ILE A 290 8.53 10.24 1.60
C ILE A 290 9.03 11.51 2.28
N SER A 291 10.26 11.46 2.77
CA SER A 291 10.91 12.52 3.52
C SER A 291 12.07 13.09 2.73
N VAL A 292 12.15 14.41 2.66
CA VAL A 292 13.18 15.16 1.93
C VAL A 292 13.86 16.10 2.92
N SER A 293 15.17 15.97 3.05
CA SER A 293 16.02 16.81 3.89
C SER A 293 17.05 17.51 3.01
N TYR A 294 17.19 18.82 3.13
CA TYR A 294 18.04 19.61 2.24
C TYR A 294 18.67 20.84 2.89
N HIS A 295 19.74 21.31 2.26
CA HIS A 295 20.42 22.56 2.58
C HIS A 295 20.47 23.45 1.34
N LEU A 296 20.38 24.77 1.54
CA LEU A 296 20.51 25.74 0.45
C LEU A 296 21.97 26.15 0.27
N SER A 297 22.42 26.36 -0.96
CA SER A 297 23.77 26.88 -1.23
C SER A 297 24.00 28.27 -0.63
N SER A 298 22.93 29.06 -0.47
CA SER A 298 22.96 30.36 0.20
C SER A 298 23.09 30.28 1.73
N ASP A 299 22.68 29.15 2.32
CA ASP A 299 22.62 28.94 3.77
C ASP A 299 22.83 27.45 4.09
N PRO A 300 24.10 26.98 4.11
CA PRO A 300 24.40 25.57 4.27
C PRO A 300 24.23 25.07 5.71
N GLU A 301 24.16 25.97 6.71
CA GLU A 301 24.02 25.59 8.12
C GLU A 301 22.57 25.27 8.50
N ALA A 302 21.58 25.90 7.84
CA ALA A 302 20.17 25.63 8.10
C ALA A 302 19.68 24.36 7.38
N ALA A 303 19.39 23.31 8.14
CA ALA A 303 18.72 22.12 7.62
C ALA A 303 17.21 22.40 7.44
N ILE A 304 16.67 22.05 6.28
CA ILE A 304 15.25 22.16 5.96
C ILE A 304 14.73 20.76 5.63
N SER A 305 13.55 20.41 6.13
CA SER A 305 12.94 19.11 5.83
C SER A 305 11.45 19.22 5.50
N LYS A 306 10.97 18.27 4.71
CA LYS A 306 9.57 18.10 4.33
C LYS A 306 9.24 16.63 4.19
N ALA A 307 8.09 16.21 4.67
CA ALA A 307 7.60 14.85 4.52
C ALA A 307 6.17 14.84 3.96
N ILE A 308 5.84 13.80 3.20
CA ILE A 308 4.47 13.44 2.82
C ILE A 308 4.23 11.96 3.14
N SER A 309 2.99 11.59 3.40
CA SER A 309 2.58 10.20 3.63
C SER A 309 1.53 9.79 2.61
N LEU A 310 1.65 8.58 2.09
CA LEU A 310 0.79 8.00 1.06
C LEU A 310 0.28 6.64 1.50
N ASP A 311 -1.00 6.37 1.25
CA ASP A 311 -1.61 5.06 1.44
C ASP A 311 -1.43 4.24 0.16
N LEU A 312 -0.80 3.06 0.27
CA LEU A 312 -0.57 2.14 -0.85
C LEU A 312 -1.33 0.82 -0.60
N PRO A 313 -2.58 0.71 -1.07
CA PRO A 313 -3.35 -0.52 -0.93
C PRO A 313 -2.94 -1.54 -1.99
N PHE A 314 -2.46 -2.70 -1.54
CA PHE A 314 -2.28 -3.90 -2.38
C PHE A 314 -3.47 -4.83 -2.18
N ILE A 315 -4.22 -5.09 -3.25
CA ILE A 315 -5.45 -5.89 -3.22
C ILE A 315 -5.30 -7.19 -4.02
N GLN A 316 -6.20 -8.13 -3.75
CA GLN A 316 -6.31 -9.36 -4.52
C GLN A 316 -6.98 -9.10 -5.87
N PRO A 317 -6.38 -9.50 -7.01
CA PRO A 317 -6.95 -9.23 -8.33
C PRO A 317 -8.13 -10.15 -8.67
N PHE A 318 -8.14 -11.38 -8.14
CA PHE A 318 -9.16 -12.38 -8.47
C PHE A 318 -9.53 -13.28 -7.31
N GLU A 319 -10.77 -13.75 -7.32
CA GLU A 319 -11.23 -14.93 -6.60
C GLU A 319 -11.70 -16.00 -7.59
N ALA A 320 -11.82 -17.26 -7.15
CA ALA A 320 -12.33 -18.32 -8.01
C ALA A 320 -13.30 -19.23 -7.28
N ASN A 321 -14.39 -19.56 -7.98
CA ASN A 321 -15.35 -20.57 -7.54
C ASN A 321 -15.17 -21.84 -8.36
N HIS A 322 -15.23 -22.98 -7.69
CA HIS A 322 -14.91 -24.27 -8.31
C HIS A 322 -16.07 -25.26 -8.17
N ASN A 323 -16.38 -25.96 -9.25
CA ASN A 323 -17.31 -27.07 -9.25
C ASN A 323 -16.68 -28.29 -9.91
N PHE A 324 -16.73 -29.44 -9.23
CA PHE A 324 -16.08 -30.67 -9.67
C PHE A 324 -17.12 -31.73 -9.97
N LEU A 325 -17.30 -32.04 -11.25
CA LEU A 325 -18.41 -32.83 -11.75
C LEU A 325 -17.91 -34.11 -12.44
N PRO A 326 -18.58 -35.26 -12.27
CA PRO A 326 -18.20 -36.49 -12.93
C PRO A 326 -18.48 -36.41 -14.45
N ARG A 327 -17.65 -37.08 -15.23
CA ARG A 327 -17.78 -37.19 -16.69
C ARG A 327 -17.55 -38.63 -17.13
N LEU A 328 -18.17 -38.99 -18.25
CA LEU A 328 -17.95 -40.30 -18.84
C LEU A 328 -16.56 -40.34 -19.49
N HIS A 329 -15.78 -41.37 -19.17
CA HIS A 329 -14.50 -41.60 -19.85
C HIS A 329 -14.74 -42.26 -21.21
N LEU A 330 -14.19 -41.68 -22.28
CA LEU A 330 -14.47 -42.14 -23.65
C LEU A 330 -13.90 -43.53 -23.92
N SER A 331 -12.66 -43.80 -23.49
CA SER A 331 -12.05 -45.13 -23.67
C SER A 331 -12.80 -46.20 -22.87
N PRO A 332 -12.97 -47.43 -23.43
CA PRO A 332 -13.47 -48.59 -22.68
C PRO A 332 -12.66 -48.80 -21.40
N TRP A 333 -13.35 -49.25 -20.36
CA TRP A 333 -12.65 -49.81 -19.22
C TRP A 333 -11.95 -51.10 -19.66
N PRO A 334 -10.85 -51.47 -18.99
CA PRO A 334 -10.11 -52.69 -19.29
C PRO A 334 -11.07 -53.88 -19.27
N ASP A 335 -11.05 -54.68 -20.32
CA ASP A 335 -11.86 -55.89 -20.38
C ASP A 335 -11.11 -57.02 -19.69
N PHE A 336 -11.67 -57.53 -18.59
CA PHE A 336 -11.10 -58.65 -17.85
C PHE A 336 -10.98 -59.93 -18.69
N PHE A 337 -11.73 -60.01 -19.79
CA PHE A 337 -11.73 -61.14 -20.72
C PHE A 337 -10.81 -60.94 -21.93
N ASN A 338 -10.23 -59.75 -22.10
CA ASN A 338 -9.35 -59.43 -23.24
C ASN A 338 -7.95 -59.08 -22.72
N ILE A 339 -7.07 -60.09 -22.66
CA ILE A 339 -5.70 -59.97 -22.15
C ILE A 339 -4.78 -59.63 -23.32
N ASP A 340 -4.61 -58.34 -23.62
CA ASP A 340 -3.45 -57.89 -24.41
C ASP A 340 -2.25 -57.74 -23.45
N GLU A 341 -1.14 -58.44 -23.72
CA GLU A 341 0.05 -58.47 -22.85
C GLU A 341 0.81 -57.13 -22.75
N SER A 342 0.35 -56.09 -23.45
CA SER A 342 0.98 -54.76 -23.45
C SER A 342 0.18 -53.82 -22.55
N GLU A 343 0.61 -53.77 -21.29
CA GLU A 343 0.12 -52.88 -20.21
C GLU A 343 -1.34 -53.10 -19.80
N ALA A 344 -1.53 -53.76 -18.65
CA ALA A 344 -2.82 -53.79 -17.96
C ALA A 344 -3.25 -52.34 -17.64
N SER A 345 -4.13 -51.78 -18.48
CA SER A 345 -4.70 -50.46 -18.23
C SER A 345 -5.47 -50.50 -16.92
N ASN A 346 -5.24 -49.55 -16.03
CA ASN A 346 -6.04 -49.42 -14.81
C ASN A 346 -7.34 -48.67 -15.12
N MET A 347 -8.34 -48.84 -14.25
CA MET A 347 -9.60 -48.13 -14.35
C MET A 347 -9.41 -46.61 -14.25
N GLN A 348 -9.84 -45.91 -15.30
CA GLN A 348 -9.81 -44.46 -15.39
C GLN A 348 -11.21 -43.86 -15.27
N GLN A 349 -11.31 -42.78 -14.49
CA GLN A 349 -12.51 -41.96 -14.39
C GLN A 349 -12.20 -40.54 -14.88
N ARG A 350 -13.17 -39.95 -15.58
CA ARG A 350 -13.07 -38.58 -16.07
C ARG A 350 -13.90 -37.65 -15.18
N TRP A 351 -13.40 -36.44 -14.98
CA TRP A 351 -14.03 -35.40 -14.19
C TRP A 351 -13.86 -34.04 -14.89
N LEU A 352 -14.81 -33.14 -14.69
CA LEU A 352 -14.73 -31.75 -15.11
C LEU A 352 -14.57 -30.88 -13.87
N LEU A 353 -13.48 -30.12 -13.81
CA LEU A 353 -13.35 -28.97 -12.91
C LEU A 353 -13.73 -27.71 -13.68
N ASN A 354 -14.91 -27.16 -13.38
CA ASN A 354 -15.29 -25.83 -13.80
C ASN A 354 -14.74 -24.83 -12.79
N SER A 355 -13.94 -23.88 -13.27
CA SER A 355 -13.35 -22.81 -12.47
C SER A 355 -13.85 -21.47 -12.98
N THR A 356 -14.66 -20.78 -12.18
CA THR A 356 -15.19 -19.45 -12.51
C THR A 356 -14.39 -18.39 -11.78
N LEU A 357 -13.58 -17.65 -12.54
CA LEU A 357 -12.77 -16.53 -12.07
C LEU A 357 -13.66 -15.30 -11.89
N MET A 358 -13.67 -14.74 -10.69
CA MET A 358 -14.36 -13.53 -10.30
C MET A 358 -13.32 -12.40 -10.19
N PRO A 359 -13.38 -11.37 -11.05
CA PRO A 359 -12.46 -10.25 -10.96
C PRO A 359 -12.80 -9.38 -9.75
N LEU A 360 -11.80 -9.15 -8.89
CA LEU A 360 -11.83 -8.14 -7.82
C LEU A 360 -11.04 -6.89 -8.20
N ALA A 361 -10.38 -6.92 -9.36
CA ALA A 361 -9.68 -5.80 -9.94
C ALA A 361 -10.62 -4.61 -10.21
N ARG A 362 -10.11 -3.40 -9.97
CA ARG A 362 -10.83 -2.14 -10.22
C ARG A 362 -10.79 -1.70 -11.69
N GLU A 363 -9.94 -2.33 -12.47
CA GLU A 363 -9.67 -2.00 -13.87
C GLU A 363 -9.74 -3.26 -14.74
N THR A 364 -9.59 -3.09 -16.06
CA THR A 364 -9.59 -4.23 -16.97
C THR A 364 -8.23 -4.89 -16.96
N LEU A 365 -8.18 -6.19 -16.65
CA LEU A 365 -6.95 -6.97 -16.68
C LEU A 365 -6.89 -7.84 -17.93
N VAL A 366 -5.67 -8.12 -18.39
CA VAL A 366 -5.42 -9.02 -19.50
C VAL A 366 -5.00 -10.38 -18.95
N ILE A 367 -5.83 -11.39 -19.13
CA ILE A 367 -5.55 -12.79 -18.84
C ILE A 367 -4.81 -13.41 -20.04
N GLU A 368 -3.56 -13.79 -19.82
CA GLU A 368 -2.71 -14.42 -20.81
C GLU A 368 -2.85 -15.94 -20.79
N ASP A 369 -2.95 -16.53 -19.59
CA ASP A 369 -3.01 -17.98 -19.42
C ASP A 369 -3.70 -18.36 -18.11
N VAL A 370 -4.42 -19.49 -18.12
CA VAL A 370 -5.05 -20.06 -16.93
C VAL A 370 -4.77 -21.56 -16.92
N LYS A 371 -4.02 -22.01 -15.91
CA LYS A 371 -3.56 -23.39 -15.78
C LYS A 371 -4.00 -23.99 -14.46
N LEU A 372 -4.34 -25.27 -14.51
CA LEU A 372 -4.60 -26.08 -13.32
C LEU A 372 -3.37 -26.93 -13.01
N ARG A 373 -2.82 -26.77 -11.80
CA ARG A 373 -1.68 -27.55 -11.30
C ARG A 373 -2.15 -28.54 -10.24
N VAL A 374 -1.63 -29.76 -10.29
CA VAL A 374 -1.84 -30.77 -9.24
C VAL A 374 -0.93 -30.45 -8.05
N VAL A 375 -1.51 -30.31 -6.86
CA VAL A 375 -0.77 -30.10 -5.61
C VAL A 375 -0.54 -31.43 -4.91
N ALA A 376 -1.58 -32.25 -4.77
CA ALA A 376 -1.50 -33.54 -4.09
C ALA A 376 -2.59 -34.51 -4.59
N VAL A 377 -2.27 -35.80 -4.55
CA VAL A 377 -3.19 -36.91 -4.79
C VAL A 377 -2.88 -37.96 -3.72
N GLU A 378 -3.85 -38.33 -2.91
CA GLU A 378 -3.60 -39.29 -1.82
C GLU A 378 -3.56 -40.74 -2.32
N VAL A 379 -4.54 -41.12 -3.14
CA VAL A 379 -4.72 -42.50 -3.63
C VAL A 379 -5.05 -42.46 -5.12
N GLY A 380 -4.16 -42.94 -5.98
CA GLY A 380 -4.36 -42.91 -7.43
C GLY A 380 -3.39 -41.98 -8.14
N LYS A 381 -3.67 -41.69 -9.42
CA LYS A 381 -2.79 -40.88 -10.28
C LYS A 381 -3.61 -39.98 -11.20
N ILE A 382 -3.21 -38.72 -11.35
CA ILE A 382 -3.74 -37.87 -12.43
C ILE A 382 -3.00 -38.23 -13.72
N CYS A 383 -3.73 -38.75 -14.71
CA CYS A 383 -3.15 -39.14 -15.99
C CYS A 383 -3.01 -37.95 -16.93
N SER A 384 -4.04 -37.09 -16.95
CA SER A 384 -4.05 -35.91 -17.81
C SER A 384 -4.99 -34.83 -17.27
N ILE A 385 -4.62 -33.59 -17.55
CA ILE A 385 -5.46 -32.42 -17.40
C ILE A 385 -5.48 -31.75 -18.76
N THR A 386 -6.67 -31.59 -19.33
CA THR A 386 -6.88 -30.96 -20.63
C THR A 386 -7.90 -29.85 -20.47
N THR A 387 -7.63 -28.65 -20.97
CA THR A 387 -8.63 -27.58 -20.99
C THR A 387 -9.74 -27.99 -21.96
N ALA A 388 -10.99 -28.04 -21.51
CA ALA A 388 -12.13 -28.39 -22.37
C ALA A 388 -12.26 -27.31 -23.45
N SER A 389 -12.09 -27.73 -24.71
CA SER A 389 -11.97 -26.84 -25.84
C SER A 389 -13.32 -26.27 -26.27
N ASP A 390 -13.67 -25.09 -25.75
CA ASP A 390 -14.22 -23.98 -26.55
C ASP A 390 -13.31 -22.74 -26.50
N SER A 391 -12.29 -22.79 -25.63
CA SER A 391 -11.36 -21.69 -25.36
C SER A 391 -10.08 -21.76 -26.23
N SER A 392 -9.83 -22.89 -26.89
CA SER A 392 -8.67 -23.09 -27.80
C SER A 392 -8.82 -22.43 -29.18
N LYS A 393 -10.01 -21.89 -29.52
CA LYS A 393 -10.19 -21.02 -30.69
C LYS A 393 -9.89 -19.54 -30.38
N GLN A 394 -9.63 -19.18 -29.13
CA GLN A 394 -9.18 -17.85 -28.71
C GLN A 394 -7.74 -17.94 -28.21
N SER A 395 -6.81 -18.12 -29.14
CA SER A 395 -5.36 -18.06 -28.89
C SER A 395 -4.87 -16.61 -28.77
N GLY A 396 -5.60 -15.77 -28.04
CA GLY A 396 -5.30 -14.36 -27.84
C GLY A 396 -5.58 -13.93 -26.41
N ASN A 397 -4.87 -12.89 -25.97
CA ASN A 397 -5.07 -12.18 -24.72
C ASN A 397 -6.57 -11.94 -24.47
N ARG A 398 -7.06 -12.37 -23.30
CA ARG A 398 -8.46 -12.17 -22.89
C ARG A 398 -8.55 -11.00 -21.94
N TYR A 399 -9.49 -10.11 -22.18
CA TYR A 399 -9.75 -9.00 -21.28
C TYR A 399 -10.80 -9.44 -20.26
N ILE A 400 -10.51 -9.30 -18.98
CA ILE A 400 -11.47 -9.48 -17.90
C ILE A 400 -11.80 -8.10 -17.33
N ARG A 401 -13.07 -7.70 -17.51
CA ARG A 401 -13.57 -6.43 -16.97
C ARG A 401 -13.99 -6.59 -15.51
N PRO A 402 -14.01 -5.52 -14.72
CA PRO A 402 -14.65 -5.54 -13.41
C PRO A 402 -16.06 -6.12 -13.51
N GLU A 403 -16.42 -6.97 -12.54
CA GLU A 403 -17.73 -7.64 -12.43
C GLU A 403 -18.08 -8.64 -13.55
N GLU A 404 -17.19 -8.90 -14.51
CA GLU A 404 -17.42 -9.86 -15.61
C GLU A 404 -16.74 -11.21 -15.32
N PRO A 405 -17.46 -12.23 -14.79
CA PRO A 405 -16.85 -13.50 -14.44
C PRO A 405 -16.46 -14.31 -15.68
N GLN A 406 -15.30 -14.96 -15.61
CA GLN A 406 -14.79 -15.81 -16.70
C GLN A 406 -14.63 -17.26 -16.23
N SER A 407 -15.34 -18.19 -16.87
CA SER A 407 -15.22 -19.61 -16.59
C SER A 407 -14.18 -20.30 -17.48
N THR A 408 -13.40 -21.20 -16.88
CA THR A 408 -12.49 -22.11 -17.58
C THR A 408 -12.75 -23.54 -17.12
N ASP A 409 -12.88 -24.43 -18.09
CA ASP A 409 -13.20 -25.84 -17.87
C ASP A 409 -11.95 -26.70 -18.03
N PHE A 410 -11.65 -27.52 -17.03
CA PHE A 410 -10.53 -28.46 -17.04
C PHE A 410 -11.05 -29.89 -16.93
N MET A 411 -10.79 -30.69 -17.96
CA MET A 411 -11.05 -32.12 -17.99
C MET A 411 -9.88 -32.87 -17.33
N VAL A 412 -10.17 -33.51 -16.21
CA VAL A 412 -9.21 -34.26 -15.40
C VAL A 412 -9.48 -35.76 -15.56
N VAL A 413 -8.45 -36.53 -15.91
CA VAL A 413 -8.50 -38.00 -15.94
C VAL A 413 -7.72 -38.54 -14.76
N ILE A 414 -8.39 -39.39 -13.97
CA ILE A 414 -7.87 -39.97 -12.74
C ILE A 414 -7.87 -41.48 -12.87
N GLU A 415 -6.72 -42.08 -12.58
CA GLU A 415 -6.49 -43.51 -12.59
C GLU A 415 -6.42 -44.04 -11.17
N ARG A 416 -7.12 -45.15 -10.93
CA ARG A 416 -7.07 -45.88 -9.67
C ARG A 416 -5.94 -46.91 -9.72
N LEU A 417 -4.96 -46.79 -8.81
CA LEU A 417 -3.79 -47.67 -8.77
C LEU A 417 -4.03 -48.98 -8.01
N ALA A 418 -4.81 -48.95 -6.92
CA ALA A 418 -5.11 -50.13 -6.09
C ALA A 418 -6.60 -50.48 -6.18
N MET A 419 -6.90 -51.67 -6.71
CA MET A 419 -8.28 -52.14 -6.94
C MET A 419 -8.98 -52.63 -5.67
N GLU A 420 -8.23 -52.95 -4.62
CA GLU A 420 -8.75 -53.39 -3.32
C GLU A 420 -9.07 -52.22 -2.38
N ASP A 421 -8.49 -51.05 -2.64
CA ASP A 421 -8.64 -49.89 -1.77
C ASP A 421 -10.02 -49.26 -1.95
N ARG A 422 -10.82 -49.27 -0.87
CA ARG A 422 -12.17 -48.69 -0.85
C ARG A 422 -12.18 -47.23 -0.38
N LEU A 423 -11.04 -46.69 0.02
CA LEU A 423 -10.94 -45.32 0.48
C LEU A 423 -11.28 -44.32 -0.64
N GLN A 424 -11.81 -43.17 -0.22
CA GLN A 424 -12.02 -42.06 -1.14
C GLN A 424 -10.65 -41.43 -1.46
N THR A 425 -10.45 -41.09 -2.73
CA THR A 425 -9.26 -40.38 -3.18
C THR A 425 -9.41 -38.89 -2.93
N GLY A 426 -8.56 -38.32 -2.08
CA GLY A 426 -8.38 -36.88 -1.99
C GLY A 426 -7.54 -36.34 -3.16
N VAL A 427 -8.02 -35.30 -3.84
CA VAL A 427 -7.27 -34.56 -4.86
C VAL A 427 -7.29 -33.07 -4.56
N SER A 428 -6.11 -32.44 -4.61
CA SER A 428 -5.92 -31.00 -4.40
C SER A 428 -5.27 -30.35 -5.61
N PHE A 429 -5.79 -29.20 -6.01
CA PHE A 429 -5.28 -28.43 -7.14
C PHE A 429 -4.93 -26.99 -6.74
N GLU A 430 -4.17 -26.33 -7.60
CA GLU A 430 -3.86 -24.90 -7.55
C GLU A 430 -4.18 -24.30 -8.92
N LEU A 431 -4.93 -23.22 -8.95
CA LEU A 431 -5.23 -22.48 -10.18
C LEU A 431 -4.18 -21.38 -10.35
N LYS A 432 -3.41 -21.44 -11.43
CA LYS A 432 -2.41 -20.42 -11.78
C LYS A 432 -2.94 -19.54 -12.90
N ILE A 433 -3.03 -18.25 -12.63
CA ILE A 433 -3.52 -17.24 -13.56
C ILE A 433 -2.33 -16.34 -13.92
N LYS A 434 -1.96 -16.33 -15.20
CA LYS A 434 -0.97 -15.40 -15.75
C LYS A 434 -1.71 -14.21 -16.33
N TRP A 435 -1.41 -13.02 -15.84
CA TRP A 435 -2.13 -11.80 -16.21
C TRP A 435 -1.22 -10.59 -16.21
N ARG A 436 -1.70 -9.48 -16.77
CA ARG A 436 -1.03 -8.16 -16.71
C ARG A 436 -2.07 -7.05 -16.79
N ARG A 437 -1.68 -5.82 -16.46
CA ARG A 437 -2.50 -4.64 -16.69
C ARG A 437 -2.65 -4.34 -18.19
N ASP A 438 -3.71 -3.63 -18.56
CA ASP A 438 -3.96 -3.21 -19.94
C ASP A 438 -3.20 -1.91 -20.26
N GLU A 439 -2.22 -1.99 -21.16
CA GLU A 439 -1.37 -0.86 -21.57
C GLU A 439 -2.19 0.32 -22.14
N GLN A 440 -3.38 0.06 -22.71
CA GLN A 440 -4.21 1.14 -23.25
C GLN A 440 -4.80 2.02 -22.15
N GLN A 441 -5.09 1.48 -20.96
CA GLN A 441 -5.57 2.29 -19.83
C GLN A 441 -4.46 3.18 -19.25
N ASP A 442 -3.22 2.68 -19.23
CA ASP A 442 -2.06 3.42 -18.72
C ASP A 442 -1.73 4.65 -19.58
N VAL A 443 -1.99 4.62 -20.89
CA VAL A 443 -1.75 5.77 -21.79
C VAL A 443 -2.77 6.90 -21.60
N PHE A 444 -4.04 6.59 -21.33
CA PHE A 444 -5.07 7.63 -21.12
C PHE A 444 -4.87 8.42 -19.83
N GLU A 445 -4.25 7.83 -18.81
CA GLU A 445 -3.87 8.53 -17.56
C GLU A 445 -2.53 9.28 -17.71
N ALA A 446 -1.61 8.76 -18.53
CA ALA A 446 -0.30 9.37 -18.77
C ALA A 446 -0.33 10.60 -19.72
N GLU A 447 -1.33 10.73 -20.62
CA GLU A 447 -1.38 11.84 -21.60
C GLU A 447 -1.54 13.24 -20.98
N THR A 448 -1.80 13.37 -19.67
CA THR A 448 -1.84 14.65 -18.96
C THR A 448 -0.53 15.09 -18.29
N THR A 449 0.53 14.29 -18.27
CA THR A 449 1.81 14.65 -17.64
C THR A 449 3.01 14.07 -18.41
N SER A 450 4.03 14.92 -18.63
CA SER A 450 5.28 14.68 -19.39
C SER A 450 5.99 13.34 -19.07
N PRO A 451 6.93 12.83 -19.92
CA PRO A 451 7.22 11.41 -20.03
C PRO A 451 7.80 10.85 -18.73
N GLU A 452 6.99 10.03 -18.08
CA GLU A 452 7.33 9.31 -16.86
C GLU A 452 8.10 8.03 -17.18
N ILE A 453 9.02 7.66 -16.29
CA ILE A 453 9.66 6.34 -16.29
C ILE A 453 8.56 5.34 -15.90
N SER A 454 7.84 4.82 -16.89
CA SER A 454 6.87 3.75 -16.67
C SER A 454 7.62 2.42 -16.56
N LEU A 455 7.36 1.64 -15.51
CA LEU A 455 7.83 0.27 -15.45
C LEU A 455 7.33 -0.50 -16.69
N PRO A 456 8.15 -1.40 -17.27
CA PRO A 456 7.65 -2.30 -18.30
C PRO A 456 6.47 -3.11 -17.75
N THR A 457 5.42 -3.29 -18.57
CA THR A 457 4.27 -4.10 -18.19
C THR A 457 4.69 -5.57 -18.10
N GLU A 458 5.02 -6.03 -16.89
CA GLU A 458 5.41 -7.42 -16.62
C GLU A 458 4.17 -8.30 -16.39
N SER A 459 4.20 -9.53 -16.89
CA SER A 459 3.17 -10.53 -16.60
C SER A 459 3.35 -11.06 -15.18
N VAL A 460 2.29 -11.01 -14.38
CA VAL A 460 2.21 -11.51 -13.01
C VAL A 460 1.51 -12.87 -12.99
N ILE A 461 1.90 -13.73 -12.05
CA ILE A 461 1.22 -15.01 -11.81
C ILE A 461 0.57 -15.00 -10.43
N THR A 462 -0.76 -15.08 -10.40
CA THR A 462 -1.54 -15.27 -9.18
C THR A 462 -1.91 -16.74 -9.03
N SER A 463 -1.58 -17.32 -7.88
CA SER A 463 -1.99 -18.68 -7.51
C SER A 463 -3.20 -18.63 -6.58
N LEU A 464 -4.28 -19.29 -6.96
CA LEU A 464 -5.47 -19.48 -6.12
C LEU A 464 -5.57 -20.95 -5.69
N THR A 465 -5.86 -21.16 -4.41
CA THR A 465 -6.06 -22.50 -3.85
C THR A 465 -7.39 -23.07 -4.31
N VAL A 466 -7.39 -24.30 -4.83
CA VAL A 466 -8.62 -25.02 -5.14
C VAL A 466 -8.96 -25.91 -3.95
N PRO A 467 -10.22 -25.92 -3.47
CA PRO A 467 -10.64 -26.82 -2.40
C PRO A 467 -10.29 -28.27 -2.72
N ARG A 468 -9.92 -29.03 -1.69
CA ARG A 468 -9.67 -30.46 -1.84
C ARG A 468 -10.99 -31.17 -2.17
N PHE A 469 -10.98 -31.99 -3.22
CA PHE A 469 -12.11 -32.83 -3.60
C PHE A 469 -11.89 -34.27 -3.10
N SER A 470 -12.96 -34.90 -2.61
CA SER A 470 -12.97 -36.31 -2.24
C SER A 470 -13.75 -37.12 -3.26
N ILE A 471 -13.10 -38.14 -3.83
CA ILE A 471 -13.61 -38.89 -4.97
C ILE A 471 -13.81 -40.36 -4.57
N PRO A 472 -15.06 -40.87 -4.56
CA PRO A 472 -15.33 -42.27 -4.27
C PRO A 472 -15.06 -43.14 -5.51
N MET A 473 -13.79 -43.40 -5.80
CA MET A 473 -13.35 -44.14 -7.00
C MET A 473 -13.82 -45.61 -7.00
N SER A 474 -14.22 -46.17 -5.86
CA SER A 474 -14.63 -47.57 -5.68
C SER A 474 -16.15 -47.78 -5.56
N GLU A 475 -16.95 -46.71 -5.50
CA GLU A 475 -18.41 -46.79 -5.38
C GLU A 475 -19.09 -46.81 -6.76
N PRO A 476 -20.16 -47.59 -6.94
CA PRO A 476 -20.94 -47.55 -8.17
C PRO A 476 -21.57 -46.18 -8.37
N ARG A 477 -21.53 -45.68 -9.61
CA ARG A 477 -22.14 -44.40 -9.99
C ARG A 477 -22.92 -44.52 -11.29
N VAL A 478 -23.89 -43.64 -11.45
CA VAL A 478 -24.73 -43.58 -12.66
C VAL A 478 -24.56 -42.22 -13.30
N LEU A 479 -24.14 -42.21 -14.56
CA LEU A 479 -23.96 -40.99 -15.35
C LEU A 479 -25.09 -40.88 -16.39
N ALA A 480 -25.75 -39.74 -16.43
CA ALA A 480 -26.72 -39.41 -17.48
C ALA A 480 -26.05 -38.55 -18.56
N SER A 481 -26.21 -38.91 -19.83
CA SER A 481 -25.72 -38.17 -20.98
C SER A 481 -26.75 -38.15 -22.11
N LEU A 482 -26.73 -37.10 -22.92
CA LEU A 482 -27.53 -37.06 -24.14
C LEU A 482 -26.82 -37.82 -25.25
N GLY A 483 -27.55 -38.65 -25.99
CA GLY A 483 -27.05 -39.28 -27.20
C GLY A 483 -26.80 -38.23 -28.28
N ALA A 484 -25.77 -38.46 -29.11
CA ALA A 484 -25.49 -37.59 -30.24
C ALA A 484 -26.72 -37.51 -31.17
N LYS A 485 -27.15 -36.29 -31.54
CA LYS A 485 -28.13 -36.08 -32.61
C LYS A 485 -27.50 -36.60 -33.90
N THR A 486 -27.83 -37.83 -34.31
CA THR A 486 -27.35 -38.33 -35.60
C THR A 486 -28.00 -37.48 -36.68
N SER A 487 -27.22 -36.77 -37.47
CA SER A 487 -27.63 -35.96 -38.63
C SER A 487 -28.23 -36.84 -39.75
N ARG A 488 -29.31 -37.56 -39.44
CA ARG A 488 -30.14 -38.29 -40.39
C ARG A 488 -31.43 -37.51 -40.56
N SER A 489 -31.96 -37.50 -41.78
CA SER A 489 -33.12 -36.74 -42.27
C SER A 489 -34.46 -36.99 -41.56
N ASN A 490 -34.48 -37.65 -40.40
CA ASN A 490 -35.65 -38.03 -39.61
C ASN A 490 -35.52 -37.55 -38.14
N ASP A 491 -35.07 -36.33 -37.91
CA ASP A 491 -35.14 -35.72 -36.58
C ASP A 491 -36.61 -35.47 -36.23
N VAL A 492 -37.21 -36.39 -35.47
CA VAL A 492 -38.55 -36.21 -34.91
C VAL A 492 -38.44 -35.07 -33.88
N PRO A 493 -39.13 -33.95 -34.07
CA PRO A 493 -39.01 -32.83 -33.15
C PRO A 493 -39.45 -33.20 -31.73
N GLY A 494 -38.65 -32.82 -30.72
CA GLY A 494 -38.91 -33.17 -29.32
C GLY A 494 -38.48 -34.59 -28.93
N LEU A 495 -37.86 -35.35 -29.85
CA LEU A 495 -37.23 -36.64 -29.53
C LEU A 495 -35.82 -36.43 -28.96
N ILE A 496 -35.58 -37.01 -27.78
CA ILE A 496 -34.33 -36.94 -27.04
C ILE A 496 -33.82 -38.34 -26.79
N GLN A 497 -32.55 -38.59 -27.11
CA GLN A 497 -31.86 -39.82 -26.72
C GLN A 497 -31.16 -39.59 -25.39
N LEU A 498 -31.56 -40.34 -24.37
CA LEU A 498 -31.01 -40.26 -23.03
C LEU A 498 -30.31 -41.56 -22.67
N ASN A 499 -29.03 -41.46 -22.33
CA ASN A 499 -28.18 -42.58 -21.96
C ASN A 499 -27.89 -42.53 -20.46
N TYR A 500 -28.18 -43.63 -19.77
CA TYR A 500 -27.74 -43.86 -18.39
C TYR A 500 -26.63 -44.89 -18.38
N THR A 501 -25.40 -44.46 -18.09
CA THR A 501 -24.24 -45.33 -17.94
C THR A 501 -24.02 -45.65 -16.48
N LEU A 502 -24.22 -46.91 -16.12
CA LEU A 502 -23.90 -47.45 -14.80
C LEU A 502 -22.47 -47.96 -14.82
N GLU A 503 -21.66 -47.49 -13.88
CA GLU A 503 -20.27 -47.91 -13.71
C GLU A 503 -20.14 -48.72 -12.41
N ASN A 504 -19.60 -49.94 -12.51
CA ASN A 504 -19.25 -50.78 -11.36
C ASN A 504 -17.73 -50.84 -11.20
N PRO A 505 -17.12 -49.91 -10.44
CA PRO A 505 -15.68 -49.91 -10.19
C PRO A 505 -15.23 -50.92 -9.12
N SER A 506 -16.13 -51.77 -8.60
CA SER A 506 -15.82 -52.72 -7.54
C SER A 506 -15.37 -54.08 -8.09
N MET A 507 -14.78 -54.89 -7.21
CA MET A 507 -14.45 -56.30 -7.49
C MET A 507 -15.64 -57.25 -7.30
N HIS A 508 -16.85 -56.73 -7.07
CA HIS A 508 -18.05 -57.52 -6.78
C HIS A 508 -19.06 -57.45 -7.92
N PHE A 509 -19.88 -58.49 -8.04
CA PHE A 509 -21.07 -58.43 -8.88
C PHE A 509 -22.13 -57.58 -8.20
N LEU A 510 -22.55 -56.50 -8.85
CA LEU A 510 -23.61 -55.63 -8.36
C LEU A 510 -24.89 -55.89 -9.12
N THR A 511 -26.02 -55.90 -8.40
CA THR A 511 -27.34 -56.09 -8.98
C THR A 511 -28.17 -54.85 -8.70
N PHE A 512 -28.72 -54.26 -9.76
CA PHE A 512 -29.50 -53.03 -9.72
C PHE A 512 -30.91 -53.31 -10.17
N ASN A 513 -31.89 -52.82 -9.42
CA ASN A 513 -33.27 -52.72 -9.87
C ASN A 513 -33.50 -51.31 -10.42
N LEU A 514 -33.90 -51.23 -11.68
CA LEU A 514 -34.17 -49.98 -12.38
C LEU A 514 -35.65 -49.86 -12.66
N THR A 515 -36.24 -48.72 -12.34
CA THR A 515 -37.65 -48.40 -12.63
C THR A 515 -37.75 -46.99 -13.20
N MET A 516 -38.25 -46.86 -14.43
CA MET A 516 -38.58 -45.57 -15.04
C MET A 516 -40.01 -45.19 -14.67
N GLU A 517 -40.17 -44.05 -14.01
CA GLU A 517 -41.48 -43.52 -13.66
C GLU A 517 -42.16 -42.89 -14.88
N THR A 518 -43.49 -43.08 -14.96
CA THR A 518 -44.30 -42.47 -16.01
C THR A 518 -44.57 -41.00 -15.69
N SER A 519 -44.46 -40.13 -16.70
CA SER A 519 -44.72 -38.70 -16.58
C SER A 519 -45.70 -38.24 -17.65
N ASP A 520 -46.41 -37.13 -17.41
CA ASP A 520 -47.21 -36.41 -18.39
C ASP A 520 -46.37 -35.48 -19.29
N GLN A 521 -45.14 -35.18 -18.87
CA GLN A 521 -44.22 -34.29 -19.59
C GLN A 521 -43.61 -34.93 -20.84
N PHE A 522 -43.50 -36.26 -20.87
CA PHE A 522 -42.88 -37.01 -21.97
C PHE A 522 -43.43 -38.44 -22.05
N ALA A 523 -43.42 -39.00 -23.25
CA ALA A 523 -43.50 -40.45 -23.47
C ALA A 523 -42.08 -41.02 -23.58
N PHE A 524 -41.85 -42.25 -23.13
CA PHE A 524 -40.55 -42.90 -23.27
C PHE A 524 -40.63 -44.27 -23.92
N SER A 525 -39.58 -44.62 -24.66
CA SER A 525 -39.31 -45.95 -25.17
C SER A 525 -38.03 -46.49 -24.50
N GLY A 526 -38.17 -47.63 -23.84
CA GLY A 526 -37.13 -48.30 -23.06
C GLY A 526 -37.74 -49.23 -22.01
N PRO A 527 -36.94 -49.99 -21.26
CA PRO A 527 -37.44 -50.85 -20.19
C PRO A 527 -38.14 -50.04 -19.10
N LYS A 528 -39.41 -50.31 -18.81
CA LYS A 528 -40.11 -49.66 -17.68
C LYS A 528 -39.56 -50.12 -16.32
N SER A 529 -39.27 -51.41 -16.20
CA SER A 529 -38.65 -52.02 -15.03
C SER A 529 -37.70 -53.13 -15.49
N MET A 530 -36.50 -53.17 -14.94
CA MET A 530 -35.50 -54.20 -15.26
C MET A 530 -34.57 -54.44 -14.08
N THR A 531 -34.12 -55.68 -13.91
CA THR A 531 -32.99 -56.02 -13.04
C THR A 531 -31.74 -56.18 -13.89
N LEU A 532 -30.70 -55.39 -13.60
CA LEU A 532 -29.42 -55.41 -14.29
C LEU A 532 -28.34 -55.94 -13.34
N ARG A 533 -27.55 -56.91 -13.80
CA ARG A 533 -26.38 -57.41 -13.07
C ARG A 533 -25.11 -56.94 -13.77
N LEU A 534 -24.27 -56.19 -13.07
CA LEU A 534 -22.97 -55.74 -13.56
C LEU A 534 -21.85 -56.59 -12.99
N VAL A 535 -20.96 -57.03 -13.88
CA VAL A 535 -19.74 -57.74 -13.51
C VAL A 535 -18.73 -56.75 -12.90
N PRO A 536 -17.72 -57.24 -12.15
CA PRO A 536 -16.65 -56.40 -11.64
C PRO A 536 -15.98 -55.54 -12.72
N LEU A 537 -15.55 -54.33 -12.35
CA LEU A 537 -14.79 -53.41 -13.23
C LEU A 537 -15.42 -53.20 -14.61
N SER A 538 -16.75 -53.10 -14.68
CA SER A 538 -17.48 -52.96 -15.93
C SER A 538 -18.42 -51.76 -15.95
N ARG A 539 -18.86 -51.40 -17.15
CA ARG A 539 -19.85 -50.35 -17.37
C ARG A 539 -20.91 -50.82 -18.34
N HIS A 540 -22.14 -50.38 -18.12
CA HIS A 540 -23.26 -50.68 -19.00
C HIS A 540 -24.09 -49.43 -19.24
N THR A 541 -24.47 -49.20 -20.50
CA THR A 541 -25.26 -48.03 -20.89
C THR A 541 -26.65 -48.46 -21.32
N LEU A 542 -27.66 -47.86 -20.69
CA LEU A 542 -29.06 -48.02 -21.05
C LEU A 542 -29.53 -46.79 -21.80
N GLN A 543 -30.12 -47.01 -22.97
CA GLN A 543 -30.63 -45.95 -23.81
C GLN A 543 -32.15 -45.88 -23.72
N TYR A 544 -32.67 -44.68 -23.46
CA TYR A 544 -34.08 -44.33 -23.51
C TYR A 544 -34.30 -43.30 -24.61
N SER A 545 -35.36 -43.48 -25.38
CA SER A 545 -35.85 -42.44 -26.29
C SER A 545 -37.03 -41.74 -25.65
N LEU A 546 -36.88 -40.46 -25.35
CA LEU A 546 -37.92 -39.62 -24.75
C LEU A 546 -38.55 -38.75 -25.83
N LEU A 547 -39.87 -38.73 -25.92
CA LEU A 547 -40.62 -37.82 -26.77
C LEU A 547 -41.37 -36.84 -25.88
N ALA A 548 -40.93 -35.58 -25.88
CA ALA A 548 -41.53 -34.54 -25.04
C ALA A 548 -42.92 -34.13 -25.55
N THR A 549 -43.86 -33.93 -24.62
CA THR A 549 -45.24 -33.48 -24.93
C THR A 549 -45.26 -31.99 -25.30
N ARG A 550 -44.32 -31.20 -24.81
CA ARG A 550 -44.18 -29.75 -25.03
C ARG A 550 -42.73 -29.37 -25.30
N ARG A 551 -42.52 -28.28 -26.03
CA ARG A 551 -41.20 -27.69 -26.35
C ARG A 551 -40.97 -26.39 -25.58
N GLY A 552 -39.73 -25.93 -25.53
CA GLY A 552 -39.32 -24.76 -24.77
C GLY A 552 -39.46 -24.94 -23.25
N VAL A 553 -39.38 -26.19 -22.78
CA VAL A 553 -39.56 -26.55 -21.37
C VAL A 553 -38.48 -27.51 -20.90
N TRP A 554 -38.16 -27.46 -19.62
CA TRP A 554 -37.37 -28.50 -18.96
C TRP A 554 -38.28 -29.69 -18.63
N ILE A 555 -37.86 -30.88 -19.04
CA ILE A 555 -38.50 -32.14 -18.66
C ILE A 555 -37.66 -32.88 -17.62
N GLN A 556 -38.33 -33.65 -16.77
CA GLN A 556 -37.70 -34.36 -15.65
C GLN A 556 -37.92 -35.87 -15.75
N PRO A 557 -37.03 -36.62 -16.42
CA PRO A 557 -37.10 -38.07 -16.43
C PRO A 557 -36.66 -38.66 -15.08
N GLN A 558 -37.53 -39.47 -14.48
CA GLN A 558 -37.35 -40.07 -13.17
C GLN A 558 -37.02 -41.56 -13.30
N LEU A 559 -35.73 -41.85 -13.44
CA LEU A 559 -35.22 -43.21 -13.36
C LEU A 559 -34.74 -43.48 -11.93
N VAL A 560 -35.33 -44.46 -11.26
CA VAL A 560 -34.93 -44.91 -9.93
C VAL A 560 -34.05 -46.14 -10.08
N ILE A 561 -32.84 -46.09 -9.53
CA ILE A 561 -31.86 -47.18 -9.59
C ILE A 561 -31.50 -47.57 -8.16
N VAL A 562 -31.87 -48.78 -7.75
CA VAL A 562 -31.62 -49.29 -6.40
C VAL A 562 -30.63 -50.45 -6.47
N ASP A 563 -29.51 -50.32 -5.76
CA ASP A 563 -28.63 -51.45 -5.48
C ASP A 563 -29.37 -52.44 -4.57
N THR A 564 -29.58 -53.66 -5.03
CA THR A 564 -30.37 -54.65 -4.28
C THR A 564 -29.66 -55.20 -3.05
N TYR A 565 -28.32 -55.20 -3.05
CA TYR A 565 -27.54 -55.73 -1.95
C TYR A 565 -27.48 -54.74 -0.79
N PHE A 566 -27.19 -53.47 -1.09
CA PHE A 566 -27.12 -52.41 -0.07
C PHE A 566 -28.46 -51.72 0.19
N ASN A 567 -29.49 -52.02 -0.60
CA ASN A 567 -30.78 -51.31 -0.62
C ASN A 567 -30.60 -49.78 -0.72
N LYS A 568 -29.60 -49.35 -1.49
CA LYS A 568 -29.21 -47.95 -1.65
C LYS A 568 -29.68 -47.45 -3.01
N THR A 569 -30.43 -46.35 -3.01
CA THR A 569 -30.79 -45.67 -4.26
C THR A 569 -29.59 -44.87 -4.76
N LEU A 570 -29.14 -45.12 -5.98
CA LEU A 570 -28.04 -44.39 -6.60
C LEU A 570 -28.53 -43.07 -7.16
N ARG A 571 -27.82 -41.99 -6.83
CA ARG A 571 -28.05 -40.69 -7.42
C ARG A 571 -27.54 -40.69 -8.86
N ILE A 572 -28.38 -40.22 -9.78
CA ILE A 572 -28.00 -40.01 -11.18
C ILE A 572 -27.22 -38.70 -11.28
N LEU A 573 -26.02 -38.78 -11.82
CA LEU A 573 -25.12 -37.66 -11.96
C LEU A 573 -25.22 -37.13 -13.40
N PRO A 574 -25.57 -35.84 -13.59
CA PRO A 574 -25.68 -35.26 -14.92
C PRO A 574 -24.30 -35.08 -15.55
N THR A 575 -24.22 -35.30 -16.87
CA THR A 575 -23.07 -34.91 -17.68
C THR A 575 -23.45 -33.73 -18.59
N GLU A 576 -22.81 -33.58 -19.74
CA GLU A 576 -22.93 -32.44 -20.65
C GLU A 576 -24.39 -32.09 -20.97
N SER A 577 -24.72 -30.79 -20.91
CA SER A 577 -26.03 -30.23 -21.28
C SER A 577 -27.24 -30.74 -20.47
N ILE A 578 -27.02 -31.40 -19.32
CA ILE A 578 -28.05 -31.86 -18.40
C ILE A 578 -27.90 -31.10 -17.07
N LYS A 579 -29.00 -30.61 -16.51
CA LYS A 579 -29.03 -30.02 -15.16
C LYS A 579 -29.48 -31.05 -14.13
N SER A 580 -29.27 -30.78 -12.85
CA SER A 580 -29.83 -31.59 -11.76
C SER A 580 -30.50 -30.70 -10.71
N ASP A 581 -31.60 -31.19 -10.15
CA ASP A 581 -32.26 -30.62 -8.98
C ASP A 581 -32.34 -31.65 -7.84
N ALA A 582 -33.14 -31.37 -6.81
CA ALA A 582 -33.37 -32.29 -5.69
C ALA A 582 -34.16 -33.56 -6.08
N LYS A 583 -34.89 -33.52 -7.19
CA LYS A 583 -35.79 -34.59 -7.66
C LYS A 583 -35.16 -35.46 -8.76
N GLY A 584 -34.05 -35.03 -9.38
CA GLY A 584 -33.33 -35.81 -10.37
C GLY A 584 -32.61 -34.94 -11.41
N ILE A 585 -32.53 -35.45 -12.63
CA ILE A 585 -31.95 -34.73 -13.77
C ILE A 585 -33.03 -33.94 -14.52
N LEU A 586 -32.62 -32.84 -15.16
CA LEU A 586 -33.44 -31.94 -15.95
C LEU A 586 -32.84 -31.81 -17.34
N ILE A 587 -33.68 -31.97 -18.37
CA ILE A 587 -33.28 -31.92 -19.76
C ILE A 587 -34.09 -30.84 -20.47
N TRP A 588 -33.42 -29.98 -21.22
CA TRP A 588 -34.08 -28.94 -22.01
C TRP A 588 -34.58 -29.51 -23.34
N VAL A 589 -35.82 -29.16 -23.69
CA VAL A 589 -36.44 -29.52 -24.97
C VAL A 589 -36.56 -28.27 -25.82
N ASP A 590 -35.80 -28.18 -26.91
CA ASP A 590 -35.90 -27.09 -27.88
C ASP A 590 -37.22 -27.09 -28.66
#